data_AF-A0A259DAG7-F1
#
_entry.id   AF-A0A259DAG7-F1
#
_cell.length_a   1.000
_cell.length_b   1.000
_cell.length_c   1.000
_cell.angle_alpha   90.00
_cell.angle_beta   90.00
_cell.angle_gamma   90.00
#
_symmetry.space_group_name_H-M   'P 1'
#
loop_
_entity.id
_entity.type
_entity.pdbx_description
1 polymer ?
#
loop_
_entity_poly.entity_id
_entity_poly.type
_entity_poly.pdbx_seq_one_letter_code
_entity_poly.pdbx_strand_id
1 'polypeptide(L)'
;MSKWLRKLPGYQTYEPGLERKVLLQLPQFTVMGVLAISLPSLLARLLLSSKAERIIDILVISTEIFFLSMVLTLAIAALIIMLSKGPAYVADAYPLIESDRPAE
;
A
#
# COMPACT_ATOMS: atom_id res chain seq x y z
N MET A 1 18.09 -15.20 -6.08
CA MET A 1 16.62 -15.21 -5.89
C MET A 1 16.33 -15.51 -4.44
N SER A 2 15.50 -14.68 -3.78
CA SER A 2 15.10 -14.88 -2.38
C SER A 2 14.44 -16.25 -2.20
N LYS A 3 14.79 -16.99 -1.13
CA LYS A 3 14.21 -18.32 -0.80
C LYS A 3 12.68 -18.29 -0.70
N TRP A 4 12.11 -17.11 -0.48
CA TRP A 4 10.70 -16.87 -0.18
C TRP A 4 9.80 -16.72 -1.42
N LEU A 5 10.34 -16.50 -2.62
CA LEU A 5 9.56 -16.22 -3.84
C LEU A 5 9.93 -17.18 -4.98
N ARG A 6 9.57 -18.46 -4.83
CA ARG A 6 9.72 -19.47 -5.90
C ARG A 6 8.58 -19.36 -6.90
N LYS A 7 8.86 -19.64 -8.16
CA LYS A 7 7.90 -19.57 -9.27
C LYS A 7 7.58 -20.98 -9.79
N LEU A 8 6.37 -21.19 -10.27
CA LEU A 8 5.99 -22.44 -10.94
C LEU A 8 6.73 -22.58 -12.29
N PRO A 9 7.18 -23.78 -12.67
CA PRO A 9 7.70 -24.01 -14.02
C PRO A 9 6.57 -23.85 -15.06
N GLY A 10 6.85 -23.22 -16.20
CA GLY A 10 5.89 -23.08 -17.31
C GLY A 10 4.82 -21.99 -17.14
N TYR A 11 4.98 -21.07 -16.18
CA TYR A 11 4.00 -20.02 -15.93
C TYR A 11 3.96 -18.94 -17.03
N GLN A 12 2.78 -18.37 -17.29
CA GLN A 12 2.62 -17.17 -18.12
C GLN A 12 2.70 -15.90 -17.29
N THR A 13 3.38 -14.89 -17.82
CA THR A 13 3.43 -13.54 -17.23
C THR A 13 2.23 -12.72 -17.70
N TYR A 14 1.45 -12.20 -16.77
CA TYR A 14 0.45 -11.17 -17.06
C TYR A 14 1.11 -9.78 -17.12
N GLU A 15 0.57 -8.90 -17.97
CA GLU A 15 1.10 -7.54 -18.09
C GLU A 15 0.89 -6.71 -16.80
N PRO A 16 1.83 -5.79 -16.48
CA PRO A 16 1.70 -4.94 -15.30
C PRO A 16 0.48 -4.01 -15.37
N GLY A 17 -0.35 -4.02 -14.34
CA GLY A 17 -1.54 -3.17 -14.24
C GLY A 17 -1.32 -1.86 -13.47
N LEU A 18 -2.42 -1.30 -12.98
CA LEU A 18 -2.44 -0.06 -12.20
C LEU A 18 -1.68 -0.19 -10.88
N GLU A 19 -1.59 -1.39 -10.30
CA GLU A 19 -0.91 -1.64 -9.03
C GLU A 19 0.56 -1.19 -9.07
N ARG A 20 1.23 -1.37 -10.22
CA ARG A 20 2.63 -1.01 -10.36
C ARG A 20 2.82 0.49 -10.46
N LYS A 21 1.89 1.20 -11.12
CA LYS A 21 1.88 2.68 -11.15
C LYS A 21 1.64 3.24 -9.75
N VAL A 22 0.68 2.68 -9.02
CA VAL A 22 0.39 3.07 -7.63
C VAL A 22 1.64 2.91 -6.78
N LEU A 23 2.27 1.72 -6.75
CA LEU A 23 3.47 1.48 -5.93
C LEU A 23 4.64 2.40 -6.26
N LEU A 24 4.81 2.78 -7.54
CA LEU A 24 5.88 3.68 -7.97
C LEU A 24 5.61 5.14 -7.57
N GLN A 25 4.36 5.59 -7.62
CA GLN A 25 3.99 6.99 -7.33
C GLN A 25 3.73 7.24 -5.84
N LEU A 26 3.43 6.19 -5.08
CA LEU A 26 3.04 6.27 -3.68
C LEU A 26 4.11 6.93 -2.78
N PRO A 27 5.43 6.67 -2.92
CA PRO A 27 6.43 7.38 -2.12
C PRO A 27 6.41 8.89 -2.34
N GLN A 28 6.34 9.34 -3.60
CA GLN A 28 6.26 10.76 -3.93
C GLN A 28 4.96 11.38 -3.43
N PHE A 29 3.83 10.69 -3.59
CA PHE A 29 2.54 11.12 -3.07
C PHE A 29 2.55 11.27 -1.54
N THR A 30 3.21 10.35 -0.83
CA THR A 30 3.34 10.39 0.62
C THR A 30 4.09 11.64 1.07
N VAL A 31 5.25 11.92 0.45
CA VAL A 31 6.07 13.09 0.78
C VAL A 31 5.32 14.38 0.49
N MET A 32 4.70 14.50 -0.70
CA MET A 32 3.94 15.70 -1.05
C MET A 32 2.71 15.89 -0.14
N GLY A 33 2.02 14.80 0.22
CA GLY A 33 0.86 14.85 1.11
C GLY A 33 1.24 15.30 2.53
N VAL A 34 2.29 14.73 3.10
CA VAL A 34 2.86 15.14 4.41
C VAL A 34 3.24 16.63 4.38
N LEU A 35 3.97 17.07 3.36
CA LEU A 35 4.34 18.48 3.22
C LEU A 35 3.11 19.39 3.12
N ALA A 36 2.12 19.02 2.32
CA ALA A 36 0.89 19.79 2.16
C ALA A 36 0.07 19.87 3.47
N ILE A 37 -0.05 18.75 4.20
CA ILE A 37 -0.81 18.68 5.46
C ILE A 37 -0.09 19.44 6.58
N SER A 38 1.24 19.46 6.60
CA SER A 38 2.03 20.20 7.61
C SER A 38 2.03 21.72 7.40
N LEU A 39 1.72 22.20 6.18
CA LEU A 39 1.80 23.61 5.80
C LEU A 39 0.92 24.55 6.66
N PRO A 40 -0.34 24.21 7.01
CA PRO A 40 -1.16 25.03 7.89
C PRO A 40 -0.56 25.20 9.30
N SER A 41 0.12 24.19 9.85
CA SER A 41 0.82 24.32 11.15
C SER A 41 1.97 25.32 11.07
N LEU A 42 2.77 25.26 9.98
CA LEU A 42 3.84 26.22 9.73
C LEU A 42 3.31 27.66 9.58
N LEU A 43 2.21 27.83 8.84
CA LEU A 43 1.58 29.15 8.68
C LEU A 43 0.95 29.65 9.98
N ALA A 44 0.38 28.75 10.79
CA ALA A 44 -0.23 29.12 12.08
C ALA A 44 0.79 29.71 13.04
N ARG A 45 2.02 29.17 13.06
CA ARG A 45 3.14 29.68 13.86
C ARG A 45 3.56 31.10 13.47
N LEU A 46 3.31 31.51 12.22
CA LEU A 46 3.72 32.82 11.69
C LEU A 46 2.63 33.89 11.84
N LEU A 47 1.35 33.49 11.81
CA LEU A 47 0.22 34.41 11.62
C LEU A 47 -0.79 34.44 12.76
N LEU A 48 -0.82 33.43 13.64
CA LEU A 48 -1.87 33.27 14.64
C LEU A 48 -1.38 33.36 16.09
N SER A 49 -2.34 33.51 17.00
CA SER A 49 -2.11 33.48 18.44
C SER A 49 -1.93 32.05 18.96
N SER A 50 -1.27 31.92 20.12
CA SER A 50 -0.89 30.64 20.73
C SER A 50 -2.04 29.67 21.02
N LYS A 51 -3.29 30.16 21.22
CA LYS A 51 -4.46 29.29 21.39
C LYS A 51 -4.91 28.66 20.07
N ALA A 52 -4.92 29.44 18.98
CA ALA A 52 -5.33 28.95 17.67
C ALA A 52 -4.29 28.00 17.06
N GLU A 53 -3.00 28.28 17.29
CA GLU A 53 -1.88 27.41 16.90
C GLU A 53 -2.06 25.97 17.44
N ARG A 54 -2.35 25.82 18.74
CA ARG A 54 -2.53 24.49 19.36
C ARG A 54 -3.67 23.68 18.76
N ILE A 55 -4.78 24.32 18.42
CA ILE A 55 -5.93 23.64 17.80
C ILE A 55 -5.55 23.16 16.40
N ILE A 56 -4.86 24.01 15.63
CA ILE A 56 -4.38 23.67 14.29
C ILE A 56 -3.39 22.51 14.35
N ASP A 57 -2.45 22.52 15.29
CA ASP A 57 -1.47 21.44 15.47
C ASP A 57 -2.14 20.09 15.77
N ILE A 58 -3.17 20.06 16.64
CA ILE A 58 -3.92 18.84 16.94
C ILE A 58 -4.60 18.29 15.67
N LEU A 59 -5.21 19.17 14.88
CA LEU A 59 -5.88 18.77 13.64
C LEU A 59 -4.89 18.27 12.60
N VAL A 60 -3.78 18.98 12.40
CA VAL A 60 -2.72 18.59 11.47
C VAL A 60 -2.16 17.22 11.82
N ILE A 61 -1.77 16.99 13.08
CA ILE A 61 -1.23 15.69 13.53
C ILE A 61 -2.27 14.57 13.34
N SER A 62 -3.53 14.83 13.70
CA SER A 62 -4.61 13.84 13.53
C SER A 62 -4.83 13.48 12.06
N THR A 63 -4.87 14.48 11.18
CA THR A 63 -5.00 14.30 9.73
C THR A 63 -3.80 13.57 9.14
N GLU A 64 -2.59 13.86 9.62
CA GLU A 64 -1.36 13.24 9.14
C GLU A 64 -1.28 11.75 9.50
N ILE A 65 -1.63 11.38 10.73
CA ILE A 65 -1.72 9.97 11.14
C ILE A 65 -2.77 9.22 10.29
N PHE A 66 -3.93 9.83 10.07
CA PHE A 66 -4.97 9.26 9.21
C PHE A 66 -4.47 9.08 7.76
N PHE A 67 -3.82 10.10 7.19
CA PHE A 67 -3.27 10.07 5.84
C PHE A 67 -2.23 8.95 5.67
N LEU A 68 -1.27 8.84 6.60
CA LEU A 68 -0.26 7.79 6.56
C LEU A 68 -0.88 6.39 6.66
N SER A 69 -1.93 6.23 7.47
CA SER A 69 -2.67 4.97 7.60
C SER A 69 -3.38 4.59 6.28
N MET A 70 -4.02 5.57 5.63
CA MET A 70 -4.65 5.39 4.31
C MET A 70 -3.62 5.00 3.24
N VAL A 71 -2.49 5.70 3.19
CA VAL A 71 -1.39 5.43 2.25
C VAL A 71 -0.81 4.04 2.46
N LEU A 72 -0.58 3.64 3.71
CA LEU A 72 -0.12 2.28 4.06
C LEU A 72 -1.11 1.22 3.57
N THR A 73 -2.41 1.46 3.77
CA THR A 73 -3.48 0.55 3.33
C THR A 73 -3.47 0.39 1.81
N LEU A 74 -3.32 1.48 1.07
CA LEU A 74 -3.18 1.48 -0.39
C LEU A 74 -1.93 0.73 -0.86
N ALA A 75 -0.80 0.92 -0.18
CA ALA A 75 0.44 0.20 -0.49
C ALA A 75 0.27 -1.31 -0.32
N ILE A 76 -0.34 -1.74 0.79
CA ILE A 76 -0.63 -3.15 1.06
C ILE A 76 -1.58 -3.71 0.00
N ALA A 77 -2.66 -3.01 -0.34
CA ALA A 77 -3.60 -3.45 -1.36
C ALA A 77 -2.93 -3.63 -2.74
N ALA A 78 -2.11 -2.67 -3.16
CA ALA A 78 -1.37 -2.76 -4.41
C ALA A 78 -0.33 -3.89 -4.40
N LEU A 79 0.34 -4.12 -3.26
CA LEU A 79 1.25 -5.27 -3.10
C LEU A 79 0.50 -6.61 -3.19
N ILE A 80 -0.67 -6.73 -2.56
CA ILE A 80 -1.50 -7.94 -2.65
C ILE A 80 -1.87 -8.21 -4.09
N ILE A 81 -2.38 -7.20 -4.83
CA ILE A 81 -2.76 -7.35 -6.23
C ILE A 81 -1.55 -7.75 -7.09
N MET A 82 -0.38 -7.13 -6.85
CA MET A 82 0.86 -7.48 -7.54
C MET A 82 1.28 -8.93 -7.28
N LEU A 83 1.08 -9.44 -6.07
CA LEU A 83 1.38 -10.83 -5.71
C LEU A 83 0.35 -11.80 -6.30
N SER A 84 -0.94 -11.48 -6.24
CA SER A 84 -2.03 -12.31 -6.78
C SER A 84 -1.99 -12.43 -8.30
N LYS A 85 -1.58 -11.37 -9.01
CA LYS A 85 -1.38 -11.39 -10.47
C LYS A 85 0.03 -11.78 -10.89
N GLY A 86 0.96 -11.85 -9.94
CA GLY A 86 2.39 -11.93 -10.17
C GLY A 86 2.84 -13.19 -10.93
N PRO A 87 4.16 -13.36 -11.13
CA PRO A 87 4.73 -14.48 -11.87
C PRO A 87 4.58 -15.81 -11.11
N ALA A 88 3.35 -16.34 -11.09
CA ALA A 88 2.93 -17.61 -10.50
C ALA A 88 3.79 -18.03 -9.30
N TYR A 89 3.83 -17.18 -8.27
CA TYR A 89 4.54 -17.50 -7.05
C TYR A 89 3.88 -18.73 -6.42
N VAL A 90 4.70 -19.71 -6.07
CA VAL A 90 4.25 -20.98 -5.51
C VAL A 90 3.67 -20.70 -4.12
N ALA A 91 2.36 -20.88 -3.97
CA ALA A 91 1.73 -20.96 -2.67
C ALA A 91 2.05 -22.31 -2.00
N ASP A 92 1.76 -22.43 -0.70
CA ASP A 92 1.88 -23.72 0.00
C ASP A 92 1.07 -24.78 -0.75
N ALA A 93 1.77 -25.82 -1.23
CA ALA A 93 1.13 -26.90 -1.96
C ALA A 93 0.31 -27.75 -0.98
N TYR A 94 -1.01 -27.75 -1.14
CA TYR A 94 -1.90 -28.67 -0.45
C TYR A 94 -2.02 -29.96 -1.27
N PRO A 95 -2.06 -31.14 -0.64
CA PRO A 95 -2.41 -32.36 -1.34
C PRO A 95 -3.83 -32.19 -1.89
N LEU A 96 -3.98 -32.33 -3.20
CA LEU A 96 -5.30 -32.36 -3.82
C LEU A 96 -5.95 -33.70 -3.45
N ILE A 97 -6.94 -33.66 -2.57
CA ILE A 97 -7.76 -34.83 -2.21
C ILE A 97 -8.98 -34.81 -3.14
N GLU A 98 -8.75 -34.96 -4.44
CA GLU A 98 -9.83 -35.16 -5.41
C GLU A 98 -9.68 -36.53 -6.07
N SER A 99 -10.81 -37.23 -6.16
CA SER A 99 -10.97 -38.36 -7.07
C SER A 99 -11.29 -37.78 -8.44
N ASP A 100 -10.43 -38.00 -9.44
CA ASP A 100 -10.69 -37.63 -10.84
C ASP A 100 -11.95 -38.29 -11.43
N ARG A 101 -12.61 -39.18 -10.67
CA ARG A 101 -13.83 -39.89 -11.06
C ARG A 101 -14.94 -39.58 -10.06
N PRO A 102 -16.17 -39.28 -10.52
CA PRO A 102 -17.31 -39.21 -9.61
C PRO A 102 -17.46 -40.54 -8.87
N ALA A 103 -17.87 -40.50 -7.60
CA ALA A 103 -18.22 -41.70 -6.85
C ALA A 103 -19.39 -42.39 -7.57
N GLU A 104 -19.23 -43.67 -7.89
CA GLU A 104 -20.33 -44.51 -8.41
C GLU A 104 -21.48 -44.62 -7.40
#